data_AF-A0AAE3DZP1-F1
#
_entry.id   AF-A0AAE3DZP1-F1
#
_cell.length_a   1.000
_cell.length_b   1.000
_cell.length_c   1.000
_cell.angle_alpha   90.00
_cell.angle_beta   90.00
_cell.angle_gamma   90.00
#
_symmetry.space_group_name_H-M   'P 1'
#
loop_
_entity.id
_entity.type
_entity.pdbx_description
1 polymer ?
#
loop_
_entity_poly.entity_id
_entity_poly.type
_entity_poly.pdbx_seq_one_letter_code
_entity_poly.pdbx_strand_id
1 'polypeptide(L)'
;MISTIERDWICKNGVFYFPMKELPDWYGIPNIGFVYHGEWSDSEVEYKGKRINCNDIEEVMWENYREDCLEERREDTFDRFYIYMKEHQNEVYEILEEIMNREEN
;
A
#
# COMPACT_ATOMS: atom_id res chain seq x y z
N MET A 1 -6.90 4.19 -6.53
CA MET A 1 -6.69 5.51 -5.89
C MET A 1 -6.14 6.51 -6.91
N ILE A 2 -6.60 7.77 -6.92
CA ILE A 2 -5.96 8.82 -7.75
C ILE A 2 -4.77 9.39 -6.99
N SER A 3 -3.59 9.31 -7.59
CA SER A 3 -2.36 9.84 -7.02
C SER A 3 -2.49 11.33 -6.72
N THR A 4 -1.81 11.73 -5.66
CA THR A 4 -1.59 13.10 -5.21
C THR A 4 -0.17 13.59 -5.53
N ILE A 5 0.71 12.68 -5.97
CA ILE A 5 2.13 12.95 -6.25
C ILE A 5 2.43 12.82 -7.76
N GLU A 6 2.09 11.69 -8.36
CA GLU A 6 2.43 11.33 -9.73
C GLU A 6 1.41 11.81 -10.76
N ARG A 7 1.92 12.17 -11.94
CA ARG A 7 1.11 12.57 -13.10
C ARG A 7 1.47 11.74 -14.31
N ASP A 8 0.45 11.43 -15.09
CA ASP A 8 0.65 10.87 -16.43
C ASP A 8 0.90 11.98 -17.45
N TRP A 9 1.54 11.61 -18.55
CA TRP A 9 1.76 12.51 -19.67
C TRP A 9 0.98 12.04 -20.89
N ILE A 10 -0.08 12.77 -21.21
CA ILE A 10 -1.02 12.37 -22.27
C ILE A 10 -1.03 13.44 -23.37
N CYS A 11 -0.64 13.06 -24.58
CA CYS A 11 -0.80 13.91 -25.77
C CYS A 11 -2.03 13.47 -26.56
N LYS A 12 -3.01 14.37 -26.75
CA LYS A 12 -4.19 14.14 -27.60
C LYS A 12 -4.32 15.30 -28.59
N ASN A 13 -4.33 15.00 -29.88
CA ASN A 13 -4.47 15.98 -30.96
C ASN A 13 -3.46 17.16 -30.87
N GLY A 14 -2.23 16.88 -30.43
CA GLY A 14 -1.19 17.91 -30.26
C GLY A 14 -1.32 18.76 -28.99
N VAL A 15 -2.33 18.52 -28.15
CA VAL A 15 -2.49 19.16 -26.83
C VAL A 15 -2.02 18.19 -25.75
N PHE A 16 -1.17 18.69 -24.85
CA PHE A 16 -0.66 17.93 -23.71
C PHE A 16 -1.53 18.12 -22.46
N TYR A 17 -1.84 17.02 -21.79
CA TYR A 17 -2.56 16.94 -20.54
C TYR A 17 -1.69 16.25 -19.50
N PHE A 18 -1.81 16.70 -18.25
CA PHE A 18 -1.05 16.18 -17.12
C PHE A 18 -1.99 15.76 -15.99
N PRO A 19 -2.90 14.80 -16.22
CA PRO A 19 -3.77 14.32 -15.15
C PRO A 19 -2.96 13.63 -14.07
N MET A 20 -3.50 13.62 -12.85
CA MET A 20 -2.96 12.77 -11.80
C MET A 20 -3.08 11.31 -12.20
N LYS A 21 -2.05 10.52 -11.88
CA LYS A 21 -1.97 9.11 -12.24
C LYS A 21 -2.97 8.29 -11.42
N GLU A 22 -3.62 7.33 -12.06
CA GLU A 22 -4.45 6.35 -11.37
C GLU A 22 -3.56 5.19 -10.88
N LEU A 23 -3.55 4.96 -9.57
CA LEU A 23 -2.81 3.89 -8.93
C LEU A 23 -3.75 2.76 -8.52
N PRO A 24 -3.35 1.49 -8.68
CA PRO A 24 -4.12 0.37 -8.16
C PRO A 24 -4.21 0.45 -6.63
N ASP A 25 -5.34 0.02 -6.08
CA ASP A 25 -5.51 -0.06 -4.63
C ASP A 25 -4.64 -1.20 -4.07
N TRP A 26 -3.81 -0.90 -3.08
CA TRP A 26 -2.92 -1.88 -2.45
C TRP A 26 -3.72 -2.88 -1.61
N TYR A 27 -3.58 -4.19 -1.89
CA TYR A 27 -4.45 -5.26 -1.34
C TYR A 27 -5.97 -5.04 -1.54
N GLY A 28 -6.36 -4.16 -2.46
CA GLY A 28 -7.76 -3.74 -2.63
C GLY A 28 -8.30 -2.91 -1.45
N ILE A 29 -7.40 -2.28 -0.68
CA ILE A 29 -7.72 -1.33 0.39
C ILE A 29 -7.86 0.07 -0.25
N PRO A 30 -9.02 0.73 -0.12
CA PRO A 30 -9.24 2.04 -0.75
C PRO A 30 -8.23 3.10 -0.29
N ASN A 31 -7.98 4.11 -1.11
CA ASN A 31 -7.14 5.28 -0.77
C ASN A 31 -5.67 4.99 -0.43
N ILE A 32 -5.19 3.76 -0.66
CA ILE A 32 -3.76 3.40 -0.59
C ILE A 32 -3.33 3.01 -2.01
N GLY A 33 -2.53 3.84 -2.66
CA GLY A 33 -2.10 3.62 -4.04
C GLY A 33 -0.81 2.80 -4.12
N PHE A 34 -0.82 1.63 -4.75
CA PHE A 34 0.39 0.82 -4.91
C PHE A 34 1.28 1.31 -6.06
N VAL A 35 2.58 1.38 -5.80
CA VAL A 35 3.62 1.73 -6.78
C VAL A 35 4.68 0.65 -6.84
N TYR A 36 4.73 0.00 -8.00
CA TYR A 36 5.71 -1.01 -8.32
C TYR A 36 6.87 -0.40 -9.10
N HIS A 37 8.09 -0.59 -8.58
CA HIS A 37 9.32 -0.07 -9.18
C HIS A 37 10.11 -1.11 -9.98
N GLY A 38 9.62 -2.35 -10.06
CA GLY A 38 10.32 -3.48 -10.68
C GLY A 38 10.82 -4.50 -9.65
N GLU A 39 11.34 -5.63 -10.12
CA GLU A 39 11.79 -6.75 -9.26
C GLU A 39 13.00 -6.40 -8.38
N TRP A 40 13.79 -5.41 -8.80
CA TRP A 40 15.06 -5.05 -8.16
C TRP A 40 14.97 -3.83 -7.26
N SER A 41 13.75 -3.33 -7.00
CA SER A 41 13.50 -2.18 -6.15
C SER A 41 12.30 -2.47 -5.26
N ASP A 42 12.39 -2.05 -4.00
CA ASP A 42 11.27 -2.13 -3.09
C ASP A 42 10.09 -1.37 -3.66
N SER A 43 8.89 -1.91 -3.47
CA SER A 43 7.66 -1.24 -3.84
C SER A 43 7.23 -0.28 -2.74
N GLU A 44 6.43 0.71 -3.12
CA GLU A 44 5.94 1.73 -2.22
C GLU A 44 4.42 1.83 -2.28
N VAL A 45 3.84 2.37 -1.21
CA VAL A 45 2.47 2.85 -1.21
C VAL A 45 2.43 4.37 -1.21
N GLU A 46 1.42 4.91 -1.87
CA GLU A 46 0.99 6.28 -1.72
C GLU A 46 -0.13 6.37 -0.71
N TYR A 47 0.08 7.16 0.33
CA TYR A 47 -0.93 7.46 1.31
C TYR A 47 -0.81 8.92 1.76
N LYS A 48 -1.92 9.67 1.69
CA LYS A 48 -1.99 11.10 2.07
C LYS A 48 -0.84 11.98 1.53
N GLY A 49 -0.38 11.72 0.30
CA GLY A 49 0.69 12.50 -0.33
C GLY A 49 2.11 12.15 0.13
N LYS A 50 2.29 11.00 0.77
CA LYS A 50 3.59 10.44 1.15
C LYS A 50 3.85 9.12 0.41
N ARG A 51 5.13 8.81 0.22
CA ARG A 51 5.64 7.51 -0.24
C ARG A 51 6.17 6.75 0.96
N ILE A 52 5.68 5.53 1.16
CA ILE A 52 6.09 4.67 2.28
C ILE A 52 6.45 3.31 1.70
N ASN A 53 7.53 2.70 2.18
CA ASN A 53 7.94 1.37 1.72
C ASN A 53 6.89 0.34 2.12
N CYS A 54 6.45 -0.52 1.20
CA CYS A 54 5.45 -1.55 1.50
C CYS A 54 5.87 -2.46 2.66
N ASN A 55 7.17 -2.78 2.74
CA ASN A 55 7.71 -3.71 3.72
C ASN A 55 7.52 -3.20 5.15
N ASP A 56 7.56 -1.88 5.38
CA ASP A 56 7.38 -1.29 6.71
C ASP A 56 5.99 -1.60 7.30
N ILE A 57 5.00 -1.84 6.45
CA ILE A 57 3.64 -2.23 6.84
C ILE A 57 3.46 -3.75 6.78
N GLU A 58 3.94 -4.39 5.69
CA GLU A 58 3.76 -5.84 5.49
C GLU A 58 4.44 -6.67 6.58
N GLU A 59 5.61 -6.26 7.08
CA GLU A 59 6.30 -6.99 8.14
C GLU A 59 5.46 -7.04 9.42
N VAL A 60 4.93 -5.90 9.87
CA VAL A 60 4.09 -5.82 11.07
C VAL A 60 2.81 -6.64 10.90
N MET A 61 2.14 -6.48 9.76
CA MET A 61 0.91 -7.21 9.47
C MET A 61 1.14 -8.72 9.33
N TRP A 62 2.28 -9.13 8.77
CA TRP A 62 2.65 -10.54 8.63
C TRP A 62 2.92 -11.19 9.98
N GLU A 63 3.55 -10.47 10.91
CA GLU A 63 3.73 -10.95 12.28
C GLU A 63 2.39 -11.18 12.99
N ASN A 64 1.49 -10.18 12.99
CA ASN A 64 0.15 -10.31 13.58
C ASN A 64 -0.63 -11.49 12.97
N TYR A 65 -0.62 -11.59 11.64
CA TYR A 65 -1.29 -12.67 10.92
C TYR A 65 -0.79 -14.06 11.32
N ARG A 66 0.52 -14.24 11.48
CA ARG A 66 1.09 -15.53 11.91
C ARG A 66 0.76 -15.86 13.35
N GLU A 67 0.72 -14.87 14.23
CA GLU A 67 0.28 -15.05 15.61
C GLU A 67 -1.16 -15.55 15.66
N ASP A 68 -2.07 -14.89 14.94
CA ASP A 68 -3.47 -15.32 14.81
C ASP A 68 -3.58 -16.74 14.24
N CYS A 69 -2.82 -17.06 13.19
CA CYS A 69 -2.80 -18.42 12.62
C CYS A 69 -2.34 -19.47 13.64
N LEU A 70 -1.33 -19.16 14.45
CA LEU A 70 -0.82 -20.06 15.48
C LEU A 70 -1.87 -20.33 16.56
N GLU A 71 -2.54 -19.28 17.04
CA GLU A 71 -3.61 -19.39 18.04
C GLU A 71 -4.79 -20.22 17.52
N GLU A 72 -5.18 -19.99 16.26
CA GLU A 72 -6.27 -20.70 15.61
C GLU A 72 -5.88 -22.10 15.08
N ARG A 73 -4.60 -22.47 15.16
CA ARG A 73 -4.02 -23.70 14.60
C ARG A 73 -4.29 -23.86 13.10
N ARG A 74 -4.07 -22.79 12.35
CA ARG A 74 -4.20 -22.73 10.89
C ARG A 74 -2.83 -22.56 10.25
N GLU A 75 -2.74 -22.92 8.98
CA GLU A 75 -1.53 -22.70 8.17
C GLU A 75 -1.46 -21.26 7.70
N ASP A 76 -0.33 -20.60 7.94
CA ASP A 76 -0.02 -19.30 7.36
C ASP A 76 0.32 -19.45 5.88
N THR A 77 -0.56 -18.95 5.01
CA THR A 77 -0.33 -18.91 3.56
C THR A 77 -0.43 -17.49 3.02
N PHE A 78 0.29 -17.18 1.94
CA PHE A 78 0.27 -15.86 1.30
C PHE A 78 -1.13 -15.48 0.76
N ASP A 79 -1.88 -16.43 0.20
CA ASP A 79 -3.24 -16.17 -0.30
C ASP A 79 -4.18 -15.70 0.83
N ARG A 80 -4.03 -16.29 2.03
CA ARG A 80 -4.78 -15.89 3.22
C ARG A 80 -4.27 -14.59 3.81
N PHE A 81 -2.97 -14.32 3.73
CA PHE A 81 -2.42 -13.03 4.14
C PHE A 81 -2.97 -11.87 3.28
N TYR A 82 -3.12 -12.09 1.97
CA TYR A 82 -3.77 -11.10 1.11
C TYR A 82 -5.20 -10.76 1.58
N ILE A 83 -5.95 -11.78 2.00
CA ILE A 83 -7.30 -11.59 2.57
C ILE A 83 -7.21 -10.88 3.92
N TYR A 84 -6.29 -11.29 4.79
CA TYR A 84 -6.05 -10.72 6.11
C TYR A 84 -5.77 -9.22 6.05
N MET A 85 -4.88 -8.77 5.17
CA MET A 85 -4.57 -7.35 4.95
C MET A 85 -5.85 -6.52 4.69
N LYS A 86 -6.78 -7.07 3.91
CA LYS A 86 -8.03 -6.39 3.57
C LYS A 86 -9.05 -6.41 4.71
N GLU A 87 -9.16 -7.52 5.43
CA GLU A 87 -10.06 -7.67 6.58
C GLU A 87 -9.61 -6.79 7.76
N HIS A 88 -8.30 -6.63 7.92
CA HIS A 88 -7.65 -5.83 8.97
C HIS A 88 -7.19 -4.45 8.46
N GLN A 89 -7.86 -3.90 7.44
CA GLN A 89 -7.47 -2.62 6.82
C GLN A 89 -7.36 -1.44 7.80
N ASN A 90 -8.08 -1.47 8.94
CA ASN A 90 -7.98 -0.42 9.95
C ASN A 90 -6.59 -0.40 10.60
N GLU A 91 -6.02 -1.57 10.90
CA GLU A 91 -4.66 -1.70 11.43
C GLU A 91 -3.63 -1.22 10.41
N VAL A 92 -3.84 -1.51 9.13
CA VAL A 92 -3.02 -0.98 8.03
C VAL A 92 -3.01 0.55 8.04
N TYR A 93 -4.19 1.20 8.18
CA TYR A 93 -4.24 2.66 8.29
C TYR A 93 -3.54 3.17 9.56
N GLU A 94 -3.72 2.51 10.70
CA GLU A 94 -3.07 2.90 11.96
C GLU A 94 -1.55 2.88 11.83
N ILE A 95 -0.97 1.82 11.26
CA ILE A 95 0.47 1.71 11.00
C ILE A 95 0.94 2.83 10.06
N LEU A 96 0.19 3.12 8.99
CA LEU A 96 0.52 4.21 8.06
C LEU A 96 0.51 5.58 8.75
N GLU A 97 -0.49 5.88 9.59
CA GLU A 97 -0.52 7.12 10.36
C GLU A 97 0.67 7.18 11.35
N GLU A 98 1.02 6.08 12.00
CA GLU A 98 2.17 6.03 12.89
C GLU A 98 3.49 6.31 12.17
N ILE A 99 3.72 5.68 11.02
CA ILE A 99 4.92 5.91 10.20
C ILE A 99 4.99 7.40 9.82
N MET A 100 3.90 7.96 9.31
CA MET A 100 3.84 9.38 8.95
C MET A 100 4.15 10.30 10.13
N ASN A 101 3.59 10.02 11.31
CA ASN A 101 3.82 10.83 12.51
C ASN A 101 5.28 10.72 13.00
N ARG A 102 5.97 9.60 12.76
CA ARG A 102 7.39 9.44 13.13
C ARG A 102 8.31 10.25 12.23
N GLU A 103 7.97 10.42 10.95
CA GLU A 103 8.77 11.20 9.99
C GLU A 103 8.63 12.72 10.14
N GLU A 104 7.55 13.20 10.78
CA GLU A 104 7.28 14.63 10.99
C GLU A 104 7.94 15.21 12.26
N ASN A 105 8.50 14.37 13.13
CA ASN A 105 9.17 14.76 14.38
C ASN A 105 10.70 14.70 14.30
#